data_AF-A0A7J9KSN5-F1
#
_entry.id   AF-A0A7J9KSN5-F1
#
_cell.length_a   1.000
_cell.length_b   1.000
_cell.length_c   1.000
_cell.angle_alpha   90.00
_cell.angle_beta   90.00
_cell.angle_gamma   90.00
#
_symmetry.space_group_name_H-M   'P 1'
#
loop_
_entity.id
_entity.type
_entity.pdbx_description
1 polymer ?
#
loop_
_entity_poly.entity_id
_entity_poly.type
_entity_poly.pdbx_seq_one_letter_code
_entity_poly.pdbx_strand_id
1 'polypeptide(L)'
;MLSSSDDSVKDLWMEHARCWNIKKVHRLVFVWRVGYEILPTNVKIASIRNGFNESCPRCGANIETLLHALCECATSREVLTIGGWDLSNNEKPYDKCIN
;
A
#
# COMPACT_ATOMS: atom_id res chain seq x y z
N MET A 1 -15.14 29.20 47.48
CA MET A 1 -15.72 28.77 46.20
C MET A 1 -14.92 29.43 45.09
N LEU A 2 -13.88 28.76 44.60
CA LEU A 2 -13.10 29.21 43.44
C LEU A 2 -13.64 28.47 42.21
N SER A 3 -13.79 29.20 41.11
CA SER A 3 -14.55 28.79 39.93
C SER A 3 -13.91 27.60 39.21
N SER A 4 -14.79 26.65 38.87
CA SER A 4 -14.58 25.54 37.95
C SER A 4 -14.32 26.06 36.53
N SER A 5 -13.10 26.54 36.29
CA SER A 5 -12.63 26.88 34.93
C SER A 5 -11.16 26.51 34.74
N ASP A 6 -10.68 25.52 35.52
CA ASP A 6 -9.51 24.72 35.20
C ASP A 6 -9.98 23.46 34.44
N ASP A 7 -10.78 23.67 33.39
CA ASP A 7 -10.85 22.70 32.30
C ASP A 7 -9.44 22.64 31.72
N SER A 8 -8.72 21.66 32.24
CA SER A 8 -7.29 21.46 32.09
C SER A 8 -6.93 21.61 30.62
N VAL A 9 -6.08 22.59 30.31
CA VAL A 9 -5.55 22.81 28.96
C VAL A 9 -5.03 21.50 28.34
N LYS A 10 -4.63 20.51 29.15
CA LYS A 10 -4.20 19.17 28.71
C LYS A 10 -5.31 18.38 28.02
N ASP A 11 -6.57 18.60 28.36
CA ASP A 11 -7.72 17.89 27.77
C ASP A 11 -7.96 18.35 26.31
N LEU A 12 -7.65 19.61 25.99
CA LEU A 12 -7.66 20.13 24.62
C LEU A 12 -6.56 19.53 23.72
N TRP A 13 -5.41 19.15 24.29
CA TRP A 13 -4.33 18.49 23.54
C TRP A 13 -4.56 16.99 23.35
N MET A 14 -5.43 16.38 24.16
CA MET A 14 -5.72 14.95 24.12
C MET A 14 -6.89 14.60 23.19
N GLU A 15 -7.89 15.47 23.04
CA GLU A 15 -9.01 15.24 22.10
C GLU A 15 -8.58 15.23 20.63
N HIS A 16 -7.53 15.98 20.29
CA HIS A 16 -6.96 16.03 18.93
C HIS A 16 -5.65 15.27 18.78
N ALA A 17 -5.32 14.38 19.71
CA ALA A 17 -4.27 13.40 19.48
C ALA A 17 -4.73 12.45 18.37
N ARG A 18 -4.60 12.90 17.12
CA ARG A 18 -4.46 12.05 15.93
C ARG A 18 -3.22 11.21 16.17
N CYS A 19 -3.38 10.19 16.99
CA CYS A 19 -2.34 9.26 17.32
C CYS A 19 -1.84 8.69 16.01
N TRP A 20 -0.54 8.84 15.75
CA TRP A 20 0.12 8.28 14.58
C TRP A 20 -0.07 6.76 14.63
N ASN A 21 -1.09 6.26 13.94
CA ASN A 21 -1.23 4.83 13.78
C ASN A 21 -0.19 4.41 12.75
N ILE A 22 0.97 3.97 13.23
CA ILE A 22 2.12 3.55 12.42
C ILE A 22 1.69 2.56 11.32
N LYS A 23 0.75 1.65 11.62
CA LYS A 23 0.22 0.69 10.62
C LYS A 23 -0.52 1.40 9.49
N LYS A 24 -1.30 2.44 9.78
CA LYS A 24 -1.99 3.26 8.76
C LYS A 24 -1.00 4.07 7.93
N VAL A 25 0.01 4.68 8.58
CA VAL A 25 1.06 5.45 7.88
C VAL A 25 1.82 4.56 6.91
N HIS A 26 2.23 3.35 7.32
CA HIS A 26 2.92 2.41 6.43
C HIS A 26 2.07 2.01 5.22
N ARG A 27 0.77 1.75 5.41
CA ARG A 27 -0.15 1.46 4.29
C ARG A 27 -0.27 2.64 3.33
N LEU A 28 -0.43 3.86 3.84
CA LEU A 28 -0.53 5.07 3.01
C LEU A 28 0.74 5.31 2.19
N VAL A 29 1.91 5.19 2.81
CA VAL A 29 3.20 5.34 2.11
C VAL A 29 3.36 4.25 1.04
N PHE A 30 2.96 3.01 1.33
CA PHE A 30 3.01 1.93 0.35
C PHE A 30 2.08 2.20 -0.85
N VAL A 31 0.82 2.57 -0.60
CA VAL A 31 -0.15 2.92 -1.65
C VAL A 31 0.35 4.08 -2.50
N TRP A 32 0.94 5.11 -1.88
CA TRP A 32 1.56 6.22 -2.59
C TRP A 32 2.72 5.75 -3.48
N ARG A 33 3.62 4.90 -2.98
CA ARG A 33 4.71 4.31 -3.79
C ARG A 33 4.18 3.47 -4.96
N VAL A 34 3.09 2.75 -4.75
CA VAL A 34 2.41 1.98 -5.81
C VAL A 34 1.85 2.92 -6.88
N GLY A 35 1.12 3.96 -6.49
CA GLY A 35 0.50 4.91 -7.43
C GLY A 35 1.51 5.71 -8.25
N TYR A 36 2.72 5.93 -7.74
CA TYR A 36 3.82 6.57 -8.47
C TYR A 36 4.73 5.57 -9.20
N GLU A 37 4.42 4.26 -9.19
CA GLU A 37 5.26 3.20 -9.76
C GLU A 37 6.73 3.24 -9.28
N ILE A 38 6.93 3.62 -8.02
CA ILE A 38 8.26 3.74 -7.41
C ILE A 38 8.79 2.37 -6.97
N LEU A 39 7.93 1.36 -6.86
CA LEU A 39 8.35 0.04 -6.42
C LEU A 39 9.37 -0.57 -7.41
N PRO A 40 10.42 -1.23 -6.89
CA PRO A 40 11.50 -1.77 -7.70
C PRO A 40 11.07 -3.10 -8.35
N THR A 41 10.16 -3.04 -9.31
CA THR A 41 9.83 -4.17 -10.17
C THR A 41 10.95 -4.38 -11.19
N ASN A 42 11.15 -5.61 -11.68
CA ASN A 42 12.25 -5.85 -12.60
C ASN A 42 12.14 -5.05 -13.90
N VAL A 43 10.93 -4.75 -14.40
CA VAL A 43 10.76 -3.83 -15.54
C VAL A 43 11.25 -2.41 -15.23
N LYS A 44 11.03 -1.91 -14.01
CA LYS A 44 11.49 -0.57 -13.61
C LYS A 44 12.99 -0.55 -13.41
N ILE A 45 13.57 -1.62 -12.86
CA ILE A 45 15.02 -1.77 -12.73
C ILE A 45 15.68 -1.84 -14.11
N ALA A 46 15.14 -2.62 -15.04
CA ALA A 46 15.65 -2.73 -16.41
C ALA A 46 15.59 -1.42 -17.18
N SER A 47 14.60 -0.56 -16.90
CA SER A 47 14.53 0.78 -17.49
C SER A 47 15.70 1.70 -17.09
N ILE A 48 16.36 1.43 -15.96
CA ILE A 48 17.50 2.20 -15.44
C ILE A 48 18.82 1.49 -15.78
N ARG A 49 18.84 0.15 -15.67
CA ARG A 49 20.01 -0.69 -15.86
C ARG A 49 19.84 -1.55 -17.11
N ASN A 50 20.56 -1.19 -18.17
CA ASN A 50 20.56 -1.95 -19.41
C ASN A 50 21.03 -3.41 -19.20
N GLY A 51 20.36 -4.33 -19.88
CA GLY A 51 20.64 -5.78 -19.80
C GLY A 51 20.17 -6.46 -18.51
N PHE A 52 19.38 -5.78 -17.67
CA PHE A 52 18.75 -6.43 -16.52
C PHE A 52 17.56 -7.29 -16.97
N ASN A 53 17.40 -8.46 -16.34
CA ASN A 53 16.31 -9.37 -16.67
C ASN A 53 14.98 -8.87 -16.08
N GLU A 54 13.99 -8.65 -16.94
CA GLU A 54 12.66 -8.18 -16.57
C GLU A 54 11.75 -9.27 -16.01
N SER A 55 12.14 -10.55 -16.11
CA SER A 55 11.30 -11.68 -15.74
C SER A 55 10.98 -11.69 -14.25
N CYS A 56 9.79 -12.17 -13.88
CA CYS A 56 9.41 -12.35 -12.49
C CYS A 56 10.22 -13.49 -11.85
N PRO A 57 10.97 -13.24 -10.77
CA PRO A 57 11.78 -14.26 -10.11
C PRO A 57 10.92 -15.25 -9.31
N ARG A 58 9.62 -14.99 -9.15
CA ARG A 58 8.71 -15.83 -8.36
C ARG A 58 7.99 -16.90 -9.18
N CYS A 59 7.52 -16.55 -10.36
CA CYS A 59 6.74 -17.46 -11.22
C CYS A 59 7.38 -17.69 -12.59
N GLY A 60 8.46 -16.98 -12.93
CA GLY A 60 9.14 -17.10 -14.22
C GLY A 60 8.44 -16.38 -15.38
N ALA A 61 7.40 -15.57 -15.13
CA ALA A 61 6.77 -14.77 -16.18
C ALA A 61 7.79 -13.82 -16.84
N ASN A 62 7.65 -13.57 -18.14
CA ASN A 62 8.64 -12.81 -18.92
C ASN A 62 8.83 -11.35 -18.45
N ILE A 63 7.79 -10.73 -17.89
CA ILE A 63 7.83 -9.34 -17.44
C ILE A 63 7.19 -9.25 -16.06
N GLU A 64 7.94 -8.74 -15.09
CA GLU A 64 7.44 -8.37 -13.78
C GLU A 64 7.08 -6.88 -13.77
N THR A 65 5.81 -6.59 -14.05
CA THR A 65 5.23 -5.27 -13.83
C THR A 65 4.75 -5.12 -12.38
N LEU A 66 4.32 -3.91 -12.02
CA LEU A 66 3.72 -3.66 -10.71
C LEU A 66 2.39 -4.43 -10.54
N LEU A 67 1.57 -4.46 -11.58
CA LEU A 67 0.34 -5.24 -11.61
C LEU A 67 0.63 -6.74 -11.48
N HIS A 68 1.65 -7.22 -12.16
CA HIS A 68 2.07 -8.61 -12.06
C HIS A 68 2.51 -8.96 -10.63
N ALA A 69 3.43 -8.17 -10.07
CA ALA A 69 3.99 -8.42 -8.75
C ALA A 69 2.96 -8.35 -7.61
N LEU A 70 1.92 -7.52 -7.75
CA LEU A 70 0.91 -7.31 -6.70
C LEU A 70 -0.37 -8.12 -6.88
N CYS A 71 -0.82 -8.35 -8.12
CA CYS A 71 -2.15 -8.92 -8.39
C CYS A 71 -2.10 -10.26 -9.14
N GLU A 72 -1.32 -10.35 -10.21
CA GLU A 72 -1.41 -11.47 -11.17
C GLU A 72 -0.51 -12.66 -10.80
N CYS A 73 0.64 -12.40 -10.17
CA CYS A 73 1.58 -13.44 -9.80
C CYS A 73 1.01 -14.28 -8.65
N ALA A 74 0.65 -15.54 -8.93
CA ALA A 74 0.08 -16.45 -7.94
C ALA A 74 0.97 -16.60 -6.69
N THR A 75 2.28 -16.79 -6.89
CA THR A 75 3.26 -16.89 -5.81
C THR A 75 3.31 -15.61 -4.96
N SER A 76 3.32 -14.42 -5.60
CA SER A 76 3.30 -13.16 -4.86
C SER A 76 1.98 -12.95 -4.12
N ARG A 77 0.86 -13.35 -4.70
CA ARG A 77 -0.47 -13.28 -4.09
C ARG A 77 -0.56 -14.10 -2.81
N GLU A 78 0.01 -15.31 -2.79
CA GLU A 78 0.09 -16.14 -1.57
C GLU A 78 0.85 -15.42 -0.46
N VAL A 79 2.03 -14.85 -0.78
CA VAL A 79 2.84 -14.09 0.18
C VAL A 79 2.11 -12.85 0.70
N LEU A 80 1.45 -12.10 -0.19
CA LEU A 80 0.66 -10.92 0.16
C LEU A 80 -0.52 -11.28 1.06
N THR A 81 -1.19 -12.40 0.79
CA THR A 81 -2.31 -12.91 1.59
C THR A 81 -1.86 -13.23 3.02
N ILE A 82 -0.71 -13.90 3.19
CA ILE A 82 -0.11 -14.15 4.53
C ILE A 82 0.14 -12.83 5.28
N GLY A 83 0.52 -11.77 4.55
CA GLY A 83 0.70 -10.42 5.10
C GLY A 83 -0.59 -9.64 5.38
N GLY A 84 -1.77 -10.22 5.13
CA GLY A 84 -3.07 -9.56 5.29
C GLY A 84 -3.44 -8.63 4.12
N TRP A 85 -2.88 -8.87 2.94
CA TRP A 85 -3.19 -8.17 1.67
C TRP A 85 -3.91 -9.12 0.72
N ASP A 86 -5.08 -9.58 1.15
CA ASP A 86 -5.96 -10.37 0.29
C ASP A 86 -6.71 -9.44 -0.67
N LEU A 87 -6.24 -9.41 -1.92
CA LEU A 87 -6.82 -8.60 -2.98
C LEU A 87 -8.04 -9.27 -3.63
N SER A 88 -8.32 -10.55 -3.35
CA SER A 88 -9.50 -11.26 -3.90
C SER A 88 -10.82 -10.63 -3.45
N ASN A 89 -10.85 -10.01 -2.27
CA ASN A 89 -12.00 -9.27 -1.75
C ASN A 89 -12.31 -7.95 -2.48
N ASN A 90 -11.48 -7.52 -3.43
CA ASN A 90 -11.68 -6.28 -4.18
C ASN A 90 -12.23 -6.49 -5.59
N GLU A 91 -12.57 -7.73 -5.99
CA GLU A 91 -13.38 -8.00 -7.19
C GLU A 91 -14.82 -7.54 -6.94
N LYS A 92 -15.02 -6.22 -6.79
CA LYS A 92 -16.33 -5.63 -7.00
C LYS A 92 -16.55 -5.59 -8.50
N PRO A 93 -17.71 -6.04 -9.01
CA PRO A 93 -18.06 -5.82 -10.40
C PRO A 93 -18.09 -4.31 -10.64
N TYR A 94 -17.08 -3.79 -11.33
CA TYR A 94 -17.03 -2.40 -11.80
C TYR A 94 -17.90 -2.26 -13.06
N ASP A 95 -19.05 -2.92 -13.10
CA ASP A 95 -19.94 -3.03 -14.26
C ASP A 95 -20.70 -1.73 -14.54
N LYS A 96 -20.42 -0.66 -13.78
CA LYS A 96 -21.12 0.62 -13.87
C LYS A 96 -20.12 1.75 -13.86
N CYS A 97 -19.90 2.34 -15.03
CA CYS A 97 -19.35 3.69 -15.12
C CYS A 97 -20.31 4.64 -14.39
N ILE A 98 -19.79 5.52 -13.55
CA ILE A 98 -20.56 6.62 -12.96
C ILE A 98 -20.81 7.59 -14.12
N ASN A 99 -22.08 7.69 -14.54
CA ASN A 99 -22.58 8.63 -15.55
C ASN A 99 -22.82 10.00 -14.93
#